data_AF-A0AAV5I3K4-F1
#
_entry.id   AF-A0AAV5I3K4-F1
#
_cell.length_a   1.000
_cell.length_b   1.000
_cell.length_c   1.000
_cell.angle_alpha   90.00
_cell.angle_beta   90.00
_cell.angle_gamma   90.00
#
_symmetry.space_group_name_H-M   'P 1'
#
loop_
_entity.id
_entity.type
_entity.pdbx_description
1 polymer ?
#
loop_
_entity_poly.entity_id
_entity_poly.type
_entity_poly.pdbx_seq_one_letter_code
_entity_poly.pdbx_strand_id
1 'polypeptide(L)'
;MGLPLTRIISRMTLLQILASAVGEDVIFNKSYVVGFEDHGHKVTVMLENGKQYEGDLLVGADGIQSKVRQSLFGPQEAVYLGYTCYSGIADFVPADIESVGFRVLLGHKQYFVSSDVVAGKMQWYAFHKEPPGGVDSPHGKKERLLKIFEGWCDYVIDLIIASDEDAILRRDIYDLTPTCTWGRGHVTLLGDSVHAMQPNMSQGGCMAIEDSYQLAEELDKAWRQSVESGTPIDVVSSLRRRLRVAIIHAMARMAAIAASYYMSYLDVGLGPLLFLKKFWIPHPATVGCRFLVDLAMRLIISWVFGGGSLKFEGRSPCCRLSEKANDQFLRWLEDDDALERSINGDWFLLPFGNEAAVSEPIHLSRDENRDCIIGSEKQENSPGTYLITLRSPQVSNAHARISYKVGAFFLTDLQSKYGTYIINNDGRRYRIRPNSSARFRPSNIIEFGSDKKATFRVKVMRSPPKPAEKEENQACRIY
;
A
#
# COMPACT_ATOMS: atom_id res chain seq x y z
N MET A 1 8.11 9.60 -8.14
CA MET A 1 7.31 10.43 -7.21
C MET A 1 7.41 9.75 -5.85
N GLY A 2 8.34 10.20 -5.00
CA GLY A 2 8.48 9.60 -3.67
C GLY A 2 7.39 10.17 -2.77
N LEU A 3 6.31 9.43 -2.57
CA LEU A 3 5.60 9.57 -1.30
C LEU A 3 6.65 9.35 -0.20
N PRO A 4 6.64 10.13 0.90
CA PRO A 4 7.55 9.88 2.01
C PRO A 4 7.45 8.41 2.40
N LEU A 5 8.55 7.81 2.85
CA LEU A 5 8.57 6.43 3.31
C LEU A 5 7.43 6.23 4.33
N THR A 6 6.34 5.60 3.91
CA THR A 6 5.20 5.33 4.78
C THR A 6 5.60 4.20 5.71
N ARG A 7 6.00 4.56 6.93
CA ARG A 7 6.22 3.59 8.00
C ARG A 7 4.93 3.38 8.75
N ILE A 8 4.64 2.13 9.03
CA ILE A 8 3.48 1.74 9.80
C ILE A 8 3.98 1.29 11.17
N ILE A 9 3.32 1.80 12.20
CA ILE A 9 3.60 1.46 13.59
C ILE A 9 2.34 0.85 14.17
N SER A 10 2.50 -0.21 14.95
CA SER A 10 1.36 -0.78 15.66
C SER A 10 0.80 0.26 16.64
N ARG A 11 -0.53 0.32 16.75
CA ARG A 11 -1.21 1.23 17.70
C ARG A 11 -0.71 1.02 19.13
N MET A 12 -0.48 -0.23 19.54
CA MET A 12 -0.02 -0.58 20.88
C MET A 12 1.37 -0.01 21.16
N THR A 13 2.29 -0.20 20.20
CA THR A 13 3.66 0.34 20.31
C THR A 13 3.64 1.86 20.38
N LEU A 14 2.86 2.54 19.52
CA LEU A 14 2.76 3.99 19.54
C LEU A 14 2.23 4.51 20.89
N LEU A 15 1.17 3.91 21.42
CA LEU A 15 0.61 4.28 22.73
C LEU A 15 1.62 4.07 23.86
N GLN A 16 2.38 2.99 23.84
CA GLN A 16 3.41 2.72 24.85
C GLN A 16 4.55 3.75 24.80
N ILE A 17 5.00 4.14 23.60
CA ILE A 17 6.00 5.20 23.42
C ILE A 17 5.50 6.51 24.02
N LEU A 18 4.25 6.89 23.71
CA LEU A 18 3.65 8.12 24.23
C LEU A 18 3.46 8.09 25.76
N ALA A 19 2.98 6.97 26.30
CA ALA A 19 2.83 6.79 27.74
C ALA A 19 4.18 6.89 28.47
N SER A 20 5.22 6.25 27.92
CA SER A 20 6.58 6.30 28.49
C SER A 20 7.16 7.71 28.46
N ALA A 21 6.85 8.50 27.43
CA ALA A 21 7.34 9.87 27.30
C ALA A 21 6.68 10.85 28.29
N VAL A 22 5.42 10.62 28.66
CA VAL A 22 4.69 11.43 29.65
C VAL A 22 5.02 11.02 31.09
N GLY A 23 5.34 9.74 31.32
CA GLY A 23 5.56 9.16 32.64
C GLY A 23 4.38 8.29 33.07
N GLU A 24 4.67 7.12 33.63
CA GLU A 24 3.62 6.17 34.05
C GLU A 24 2.93 6.57 35.37
N ASP A 25 3.56 7.43 36.17
CA ASP A 25 3.07 7.91 37.46
C ASP A 25 1.85 8.83 37.37
N VAL A 26 1.65 9.46 36.21
CA VAL A 26 0.48 10.31 35.92
C VAL A 26 -0.62 9.56 35.16
N ILE A 27 -0.44 8.27 34.89
CA ILE A 27 -1.38 7.45 34.12
C ILE A 27 -2.12 6.48 35.05
N PHE A 28 -3.39 6.77 35.31
CA PHE A 28 -4.23 5.93 36.16
C PHE A 28 -5.15 5.03 35.31
N ASN A 29 -4.75 3.78 35.11
CA ASN A 29 -5.59 2.77 34.46
C ASN A 29 -6.76 2.34 35.36
N LYS A 30 -7.79 1.70 34.77
CA LYS A 30 -9.01 1.24 35.48
C LYS A 30 -9.73 2.36 36.25
N SER A 31 -9.56 3.60 35.81
CA SER A 31 -10.16 4.80 36.40
C SER A 31 -11.21 5.35 35.43
N TYR A 32 -12.44 4.83 35.53
CA TYR A 32 -13.51 5.18 34.62
C TYR A 32 -14.21 6.46 35.07
N VAL A 33 -14.14 7.50 34.24
CA VAL A 33 -14.91 8.73 34.45
C VAL A 33 -16.39 8.45 34.20
N VAL A 34 -17.24 8.84 35.15
CA VAL A 34 -18.71 8.69 35.08
C VAL A 34 -19.44 10.03 35.03
N GLY A 35 -18.77 11.11 35.41
CA GLY A 35 -19.31 12.46 35.30
C GLY A 35 -18.29 13.51 35.70
N PHE A 36 -18.67 14.78 35.56
CA PHE A 36 -17.90 15.92 36.01
C PHE A 36 -18.83 17.08 36.37
N GLU A 37 -18.33 18.01 37.19
CA GLU A 37 -18.97 19.28 37.51
C GLU A 37 -18.00 20.42 37.20
N ASP A 38 -18.44 21.41 36.41
CA ASP A 38 -17.68 22.64 36.14
C ASP A 38 -18.16 23.73 37.10
N HIS A 39 -17.27 24.18 37.98
CA HIS A 39 -17.54 25.22 38.97
C HIS A 39 -17.12 26.62 38.49
N GLY A 40 -16.77 26.78 37.21
CA GLY A 40 -16.39 28.05 36.58
C GLY A 40 -14.97 28.54 36.89
N HIS A 41 -14.22 27.78 37.69
CA HIS A 41 -12.81 28.03 38.00
C HIS A 41 -12.02 26.72 38.11
N LYS A 42 -12.71 25.63 38.44
CA LYS A 42 -12.20 24.26 38.51
C LYS A 42 -13.25 23.28 37.99
N VAL A 43 -12.79 22.12 37.57
CA VAL A 43 -13.61 20.97 37.22
C VAL A 43 -13.34 19.85 38.21
N THR A 44 -14.42 19.30 38.75
CA THR A 44 -14.38 18.09 39.58
C THR A 44 -14.79 16.90 38.73
N VAL A 45 -13.91 15.91 38.58
CA VAL A 45 -14.16 14.67 37.85
C VAL A 45 -14.54 13.57 38.83
N MET A 46 -15.62 12.86 38.53
CA MET A 46 -16.12 11.74 39.33
C MET A 46 -15.78 10.42 38.64
N LEU A 47 -15.15 9.52 39.38
CA LEU A 47 -14.90 8.15 38.94
C LEU A 47 -15.99 7.18 39.40
N GLU A 48 -16.10 6.05 38.69
CA GLU A 48 -17.05 4.98 39.02
C GLU A 48 -16.90 4.43 40.45
N ASN A 49 -15.68 4.44 40.99
CA ASN A 49 -15.39 4.00 42.36
C ASN A 49 -15.70 5.07 43.44
N GLY A 50 -16.29 6.20 43.05
CA GLY A 50 -16.62 7.33 43.92
C GLY A 50 -15.46 8.28 44.22
N LYS A 51 -14.23 7.98 43.78
CA LYS A 51 -13.10 8.91 43.94
C LYS A 51 -13.30 10.13 43.04
N GLN A 52 -12.90 11.29 43.55
CA GLN A 52 -12.96 12.56 42.84
C GLN A 52 -11.57 13.14 42.63
N TYR A 53 -11.41 13.89 41.54
CA TYR A 53 -10.20 14.65 41.22
C TYR A 53 -10.61 16.06 40.79
N GLU A 54 -9.88 17.06 41.28
CA GLU A 54 -10.04 18.43 40.82
C GLU A 54 -8.92 18.82 39.85
N GLY A 55 -9.25 19.63 38.86
CA GLY A 55 -8.28 20.26 37.97
C GLY A 55 -8.82 21.55 37.36
N ASP A 56 -7.93 22.34 36.76
CA ASP A 56 -8.31 23.61 36.11
C ASP A 56 -8.98 23.41 34.74
N LEU A 57 -8.78 22.24 34.13
CA LEU A 57 -9.29 21.86 32.82
C LEU A 57 -9.58 20.36 32.77
N LEU A 58 -10.70 19.98 32.16
CA LEU A 58 -10.99 18.62 31.75
C LEU A 58 -10.90 18.48 30.22
N VAL A 59 -10.11 17.51 29.76
CA VAL A 59 -10.00 17.16 28.34
C VAL A 59 -10.66 15.80 28.10
N GLY A 60 -11.78 15.80 27.39
CA GLY A 60 -12.44 14.57 26.93
C GLY A 60 -11.73 14.00 25.70
N ALA A 61 -10.89 13.00 25.90
CA ALA A 61 -10.22 12.22 24.84
C ALA A 61 -10.67 10.74 24.86
N ASP A 62 -11.92 10.49 25.26
CA ASP A 62 -12.53 9.20 25.57
C ASP A 62 -13.24 8.54 24.36
N GLY A 63 -12.83 8.92 23.14
CA GLY A 63 -13.21 8.24 21.89
C GLY A 63 -14.64 8.48 21.41
N ILE A 64 -15.04 7.76 20.37
CA ILE A 64 -16.33 7.98 19.68
C ILE A 64 -17.55 7.87 20.61
N GLN A 65 -17.49 7.06 21.66
CA GLN A 65 -18.56 6.90 22.66
C GLN A 65 -18.39 7.82 23.88
N SER A 66 -17.70 8.95 23.71
CA SER A 66 -17.34 9.89 24.77
C SER A 66 -18.49 10.17 25.75
N LYS A 67 -18.26 9.87 27.03
CA LYS A 67 -19.14 10.24 28.15
C LYS A 67 -19.03 11.74 28.42
N VAL A 68 -17.82 12.31 28.30
CA VAL A 68 -17.59 13.75 28.49
C VAL A 68 -18.40 14.56 27.48
N ARG A 69 -18.39 14.18 26.20
CA ARG A 69 -19.21 14.79 25.15
C ARG A 69 -20.70 14.71 25.50
N GLN A 70 -21.17 13.53 25.90
CA GLN A 70 -22.57 13.31 26.23
C GLN A 70 -23.03 14.18 27.41
N SER A 71 -22.20 14.35 28.44
CA SER A 71 -22.50 15.25 29.56
C SER A 71 -22.49 16.73 29.15
N LEU A 72 -21.64 17.15 28.21
CA LEU A 72 -21.57 18.54 27.73
C LEU A 72 -22.73 18.95 26.82
N PHE A 73 -23.08 18.08 25.86
CA PHE A 73 -23.96 18.44 24.75
C PHE A 73 -25.23 17.58 24.67
N GLY A 74 -25.40 16.63 25.59
CA GLY A 74 -26.45 15.63 25.52
C GLY A 74 -26.04 14.43 24.65
N PRO A 75 -26.91 13.39 24.60
CA PRO A 75 -26.65 12.21 23.78
C PRO A 75 -26.56 12.60 22.30
N GLN A 76 -25.45 12.22 21.68
CA GLN A 76 -25.26 12.30 20.22
C GLN A 76 -24.92 10.91 19.72
N GLU A 77 -25.79 10.37 18.88
CA GLU A 77 -25.58 9.06 18.27
C GLU A 77 -24.50 9.11 17.19
N ALA A 78 -23.67 8.07 17.18
CA ALA A 78 -22.70 7.86 16.11
C ALA A 78 -23.44 7.41 14.84
N VAL A 79 -23.03 7.93 13.69
CA VAL A 79 -23.70 7.67 12.41
C VAL A 79 -23.06 6.45 11.76
N TYR A 80 -23.84 5.40 11.52
CA TYR A 80 -23.37 4.22 10.80
C TYR A 80 -23.13 4.56 9.33
N LEU A 81 -21.95 4.22 8.80
CA LEU A 81 -21.54 4.58 7.44
C LEU A 81 -21.82 3.48 6.41
N GLY A 82 -22.53 2.42 6.79
CA GLY A 82 -22.93 1.35 5.87
C GLY A 82 -21.90 0.25 5.70
N TYR A 83 -20.76 0.28 6.40
CA TYR A 83 -19.70 -0.71 6.27
C TYR A 83 -19.41 -1.43 7.59
N THR A 84 -19.24 -2.73 7.48
CA THR A 84 -18.54 -3.56 8.46
C THR A 84 -17.10 -3.75 8.00
N CYS A 85 -16.16 -3.64 8.93
CA CYS A 85 -14.75 -3.86 8.72
C CYS A 85 -14.29 -5.07 9.52
N TYR A 86 -13.66 -6.01 8.84
CA TYR A 86 -12.85 -7.05 9.47
C TYR A 86 -11.39 -6.60 9.43
N SER A 87 -10.66 -6.81 10.51
CA SER A 87 -9.23 -6.51 10.58
C SER A 87 -8.48 -7.68 11.16
N GLY A 88 -7.27 -7.92 10.66
CA GLY A 88 -6.42 -9.00 11.10
C GLY A 88 -4.95 -8.70 10.86
N ILE A 89 -4.11 -9.55 11.44
CA ILE A 89 -2.68 -9.62 11.18
C ILE A 89 -2.38 -11.04 10.72
N ALA A 90 -1.77 -11.16 9.54
CA ALA A 90 -1.38 -12.42 8.94
C ALA A 90 0.13 -12.61 9.03
N ASP A 91 0.57 -13.83 9.35
CA ASP A 91 1.96 -14.26 9.19
C ASP A 91 2.19 -14.60 7.70
N PHE A 92 2.41 -13.56 6.92
CA PHE A 92 2.43 -13.64 5.47
C PHE A 92 3.38 -12.59 4.90
N VAL A 93 4.25 -12.98 3.97
CA VAL A 93 5.15 -12.06 3.27
C VAL A 93 4.87 -12.12 1.77
N PRO A 94 4.32 -11.06 1.17
CA PRO A 94 4.12 -11.03 -0.26
C PRO A 94 5.45 -11.04 -1.02
N ALA A 95 5.45 -11.67 -2.20
CA ALA A 95 6.62 -11.73 -3.07
C ALA A 95 7.16 -10.36 -3.51
N ASP A 96 6.33 -9.33 -3.45
CA ASP A 96 6.63 -7.96 -3.86
C ASP A 96 6.63 -6.97 -2.68
N ILE A 97 6.88 -7.47 -1.45
CA ILE A 97 6.99 -6.68 -0.22
C ILE A 97 8.01 -5.52 -0.35
N GLU A 98 9.08 -5.72 -1.12
CA GLU A 98 10.12 -4.71 -1.34
C GLU A 98 9.67 -3.55 -2.23
N SER A 99 8.65 -3.75 -3.07
CA SER A 99 8.14 -2.72 -4.00
C SER A 99 6.79 -2.15 -3.58
N VAL A 100 6.05 -2.82 -2.70
CA VAL A 100 4.70 -2.41 -2.31
C VAL A 100 4.49 -2.53 -0.80
N GLY A 101 4.59 -1.39 -0.10
CA GLY A 101 4.32 -1.31 1.34
C GLY A 101 2.83 -1.16 1.72
N PHE A 102 1.98 -0.76 0.77
CA PHE A 102 0.55 -0.51 1.00
C PHE A 102 -0.27 -0.88 -0.25
N ARG A 103 -1.32 -1.67 -0.08
CA ARG A 103 -2.24 -2.08 -1.16
C ARG A 103 -3.67 -1.68 -0.83
N VAL A 104 -4.36 -1.23 -1.87
CA VAL A 104 -5.80 -1.03 -1.87
C VAL A 104 -6.37 -1.83 -3.04
N LEU A 105 -7.17 -2.84 -2.73
CA LEU A 105 -7.88 -3.67 -3.69
C LEU A 105 -9.37 -3.30 -3.66
N LEU A 106 -9.94 -2.99 -4.82
CA LEU A 106 -11.28 -2.43 -4.94
C LEU A 106 -12.25 -3.43 -5.56
N GLY A 107 -13.44 -3.52 -4.99
CA GLY A 107 -14.54 -4.34 -5.49
C GLY A 107 -15.89 -3.62 -5.35
N HIS A 108 -16.93 -4.18 -5.96
CA HIS A 108 -18.26 -3.59 -5.87
C HIS A 108 -18.84 -3.76 -4.46
N LYS A 109 -19.09 -2.65 -3.75
CA LYS A 109 -19.59 -2.60 -2.35
C LYS A 109 -18.61 -3.18 -1.30
N GLN A 110 -17.36 -3.42 -1.67
CA GLN A 110 -16.34 -3.98 -0.79
C GLN A 110 -14.95 -3.58 -1.24
N TYR A 111 -14.02 -3.43 -0.29
CA TYR A 111 -12.63 -3.11 -0.58
C TYR A 111 -11.74 -3.71 0.49
N PHE A 112 -10.50 -4.02 0.10
CA PHE A 112 -9.52 -4.67 0.95
C PHE A 112 -8.24 -3.84 0.97
N VAL A 113 -7.72 -3.57 2.15
CA VAL A 113 -6.49 -2.81 2.35
C VAL A 113 -5.51 -3.69 3.10
N SER A 114 -4.25 -3.72 2.67
CA SER A 114 -3.21 -4.46 3.38
C SER A 114 -1.91 -3.69 3.40
N SER A 115 -1.14 -3.84 4.47
CA SER A 115 0.06 -3.06 4.68
C SER A 115 1.09 -3.78 5.55
N ASP A 116 2.36 -3.55 5.26
CA ASP A 116 3.48 -4.15 5.99
C ASP A 116 3.61 -3.57 7.40
N VAL A 117 3.62 -4.44 8.41
CA VAL A 117 3.88 -4.06 9.81
C VAL A 117 5.21 -4.62 10.33
N VAL A 118 6.11 -5.01 9.41
CA VAL A 118 7.46 -5.53 9.64
C VAL A 118 7.44 -6.92 10.28
N ALA A 119 8.61 -7.57 10.36
CA ALA A 119 8.80 -8.88 10.99
C ALA A 119 7.96 -10.01 10.37
N GLY A 120 7.74 -9.93 9.05
CA GLY A 120 7.01 -10.95 8.30
C GLY A 120 5.49 -10.94 8.51
N LYS A 121 4.95 -9.84 9.04
CA LYS A 121 3.53 -9.69 9.35
C LYS A 121 2.87 -8.65 8.46
N MET A 122 1.69 -8.99 7.95
CA MET A 122 0.85 -8.08 7.17
C MET A 122 -0.42 -7.76 7.95
N GLN A 123 -0.66 -6.48 8.18
CA GLN A 123 -1.94 -6.02 8.69
C GLN A 123 -2.90 -5.82 7.51
N TRP A 124 -4.17 -6.20 7.70
CA TRP A 124 -5.18 -5.99 6.69
C TRP A 124 -6.53 -5.56 7.27
N TYR A 125 -7.31 -4.93 6.40
CA TYR A 125 -8.66 -4.43 6.65
C TYR A 125 -9.54 -4.77 5.46
N ALA A 126 -10.60 -5.52 5.73
CA ALA A 126 -11.60 -5.94 4.77
C ALA A 126 -12.91 -5.22 5.05
N PHE A 127 -13.32 -4.32 4.15
CA PHE A 127 -14.55 -3.55 4.28
C PHE A 127 -15.63 -4.16 3.39
N HIS A 128 -16.79 -4.41 3.98
CA HIS A 128 -17.94 -4.99 3.30
C HIS A 128 -19.20 -4.21 3.67
N LYS A 129 -20.04 -3.90 2.67
CA LYS A 129 -21.29 -3.16 2.88
C LYS A 129 -22.39 -4.10 3.39
N GLU A 130 -22.77 -3.98 4.65
CA GLU A 130 -23.87 -4.74 5.27
C GLU A 130 -24.61 -3.89 6.32
N PRO A 131 -25.81 -4.27 6.78
CA PRO A 131 -26.46 -3.63 7.93
C PRO A 131 -25.62 -3.74 9.21
N PRO A 132 -25.73 -2.77 10.14
CA PRO A 132 -24.96 -2.81 11.39
C PRO A 132 -25.51 -3.87 12.36
N GLY A 133 -24.70 -4.23 13.35
CA GLY A 133 -25.12 -5.10 14.46
C GLY A 133 -25.04 -6.60 14.16
N GLY A 134 -24.39 -7.01 13.07
CA GLY A 134 -24.13 -8.41 12.77
C GLY A 134 -23.22 -9.08 13.80
N VAL A 135 -23.44 -10.37 14.03
CA VAL A 135 -22.62 -11.21 14.91
C VAL A 135 -22.25 -12.47 14.14
N ASP A 136 -20.95 -12.80 14.10
CA ASP A 136 -20.47 -14.04 13.51
C ASP A 136 -20.54 -15.17 14.54
N SER A 137 -20.70 -16.41 14.06
CA SER A 137 -20.53 -17.58 14.91
C SER A 137 -19.10 -17.65 15.47
N PRO A 138 -18.91 -18.20 16.67
CA PRO A 138 -17.57 -18.53 17.16
C PRO A 138 -16.81 -19.35 16.11
N HIS A 139 -15.59 -18.94 15.82
CA HIS A 139 -14.74 -19.49 14.76
C HIS A 139 -15.30 -19.50 13.32
N GLY A 140 -16.33 -18.67 13.03
CA GLY A 140 -16.93 -18.57 11.71
C GLY A 140 -16.48 -17.38 10.86
N LYS A 141 -15.58 -16.52 11.36
CA LYS A 141 -15.22 -15.26 10.68
C LYS A 141 -14.43 -15.52 9.42
N LYS A 142 -13.43 -16.42 9.43
CA LYS A 142 -12.70 -16.81 8.22
C LYS A 142 -13.61 -17.41 7.17
N GLU A 143 -14.47 -18.36 7.55
CA GLU A 143 -15.38 -19.01 6.60
C GLU A 143 -16.29 -17.98 5.94
N ARG A 144 -16.86 -17.06 6.72
CA ARG A 144 -17.66 -15.96 6.21
C ARG A 144 -16.84 -15.04 5.31
N LEU A 145 -15.63 -14.65 5.72
CA LEU A 145 -14.74 -13.81 4.92
C LEU A 145 -14.39 -14.45 3.59
N LEU A 146 -14.06 -15.75 3.57
CA LEU A 146 -13.78 -16.49 2.34
C LEU A 146 -15.00 -16.53 1.40
N LYS A 147 -16.23 -16.58 1.94
CA LYS A 147 -17.46 -16.45 1.15
C LYS A 147 -17.68 -15.03 0.63
N ILE A 148 -17.45 -14.00 1.46
CA ILE A 148 -17.60 -12.58 1.06
C ILE A 148 -16.61 -12.22 -0.06
N PHE A 149 -15.37 -12.69 0.06
CA PHE A 149 -14.28 -12.42 -0.85
C PHE A 149 -14.08 -13.54 -1.89
N GLU A 150 -15.08 -14.39 -2.10
CA GLU A 150 -15.05 -15.41 -3.16
C GLU A 150 -14.81 -14.76 -4.53
N GLY A 151 -13.89 -15.33 -5.32
CA GLY A 151 -13.52 -14.80 -6.64
C GLY A 151 -12.60 -13.57 -6.62
N TRP A 152 -12.16 -13.11 -5.44
CA TRP A 152 -11.03 -12.17 -5.35
C TRP A 152 -9.71 -12.86 -5.65
N CYS A 153 -8.66 -12.07 -5.87
CA CYS A 153 -7.33 -12.60 -6.15
C CYS A 153 -6.77 -13.41 -4.96
N ASP A 154 -5.93 -14.39 -5.27
CA ASP A 154 -5.30 -15.30 -4.30
C ASP A 154 -4.66 -14.56 -3.13
N TYR A 155 -4.06 -13.39 -3.37
CA TYR A 155 -3.46 -12.56 -2.33
C TYR A 155 -4.42 -12.21 -1.17
N VAL A 156 -5.68 -11.88 -1.47
CA VAL A 156 -6.68 -11.57 -0.42
C VAL A 156 -7.05 -12.84 0.34
N ILE A 157 -7.23 -13.94 -0.38
CA ILE A 157 -7.58 -15.24 0.17
C ILE A 157 -6.47 -15.75 1.09
N ASP A 158 -5.22 -15.67 0.64
CA ASP A 158 -4.03 -16.09 1.38
C ASP A 158 -3.89 -15.32 2.71
N LEU A 159 -4.12 -14.00 2.71
CA LEU A 159 -4.09 -13.19 3.93
C LEU A 159 -5.17 -13.61 4.94
N ILE A 160 -6.38 -13.92 4.47
CA ILE A 160 -7.48 -14.37 5.33
C ILE A 160 -7.14 -15.75 5.92
N ILE A 161 -6.61 -16.67 5.10
CA ILE A 161 -6.21 -18.02 5.53
C ILE A 161 -5.08 -17.96 6.55
N ALA A 162 -4.05 -17.15 6.30
CA ALA A 162 -2.85 -17.02 7.12
C ALA A 162 -3.05 -16.24 8.43
N SER A 163 -4.20 -15.58 8.61
CA SER A 163 -4.54 -14.91 9.87
C SER A 163 -5.01 -15.91 10.91
N ASP A 164 -4.87 -15.63 12.20
CA ASP A 164 -5.54 -16.44 13.24
C ASP A 164 -7.04 -16.05 13.33
N GLU A 165 -7.93 -17.03 13.44
CA GLU A 165 -9.39 -16.84 13.49
C GLU A 165 -9.83 -15.98 14.68
N ASP A 166 -9.19 -16.21 15.83
CA ASP A 166 -9.49 -15.49 17.07
C ASP A 166 -8.88 -14.08 17.07
N ALA A 167 -7.88 -13.84 16.24
CA ALA A 167 -7.27 -12.53 16.05
C ALA A 167 -8.05 -11.65 15.05
N ILE A 168 -9.00 -12.20 14.29
CA ILE A 168 -9.83 -11.43 13.36
C ILE A 168 -10.92 -10.68 14.13
N LEU A 169 -10.92 -9.36 13.99
CA LEU A 169 -11.86 -8.46 14.67
C LEU A 169 -12.86 -7.90 13.67
N ARG A 170 -14.16 -8.08 13.94
CA ARG A 170 -15.27 -7.42 13.24
C ARG A 170 -15.63 -6.11 13.95
N ARG A 171 -15.80 -5.02 13.20
CA ARG A 171 -16.28 -3.73 13.70
C ARG A 171 -17.17 -3.06 12.68
N ASP A 172 -18.29 -2.53 13.13
CA ASP A 172 -19.11 -1.65 12.30
C ASP A 172 -18.51 -0.23 12.30
N ILE A 173 -18.52 0.42 11.14
CA ILE A 173 -17.87 1.71 10.95
C ILE A 173 -18.87 2.84 11.21
N TYR A 174 -18.53 3.67 12.20
CA TYR A 174 -19.29 4.84 12.58
C TYR A 174 -18.42 6.10 12.53
N ASP A 175 -19.05 7.25 12.35
CA ASP A 175 -18.43 8.55 12.58
C ASP A 175 -19.36 9.48 13.39
N LEU A 176 -18.90 10.71 13.61
CA LEU A 176 -19.69 11.75 14.25
C LEU A 176 -19.99 12.87 13.27
N THR A 177 -21.22 13.39 13.30
CA THR A 177 -21.54 14.62 12.58
C THR A 177 -20.65 15.75 13.09
N PRO A 178 -19.88 16.42 12.19
CA PRO A 178 -18.98 17.50 12.61
C PRO A 178 -19.72 18.60 13.37
N THR A 179 -19.18 18.99 14.52
CA THR A 179 -19.71 20.09 15.33
C THR A 179 -18.77 21.29 15.33
N CYS A 180 -19.37 22.48 15.38
CA CYS A 180 -18.63 23.72 15.56
C CYS A 180 -18.24 23.97 17.02
N THR A 181 -18.79 23.23 17.99
CA THR A 181 -18.53 23.48 19.42
C THR A 181 -17.87 22.26 20.03
N TRP A 182 -16.63 22.44 20.51
CA TRP A 182 -15.78 21.35 21.01
C TRP A 182 -15.64 21.36 22.53
N GLY A 183 -16.09 22.42 23.20
CA GLY A 183 -16.00 22.58 24.64
C GLY A 183 -16.94 23.66 25.15
N ARG A 184 -17.10 23.71 26.46
CA ARG A 184 -17.87 24.72 27.20
C ARG A 184 -17.24 24.88 28.57
N GLY A 185 -17.01 26.12 29.00
CA GLY A 185 -16.35 26.39 30.28
C GLY A 185 -15.00 25.66 30.36
N HIS A 186 -14.68 25.10 31.51
CA HIS A 186 -13.39 24.45 31.75
C HIS A 186 -13.29 23.02 31.18
N VAL A 187 -14.08 22.70 30.16
CA VAL A 187 -14.12 21.37 29.55
C VAL A 187 -14.02 21.46 28.03
N THR A 188 -13.11 20.68 27.45
CA THR A 188 -12.90 20.60 25.99
C THR A 188 -12.76 19.16 25.52
N LEU A 189 -13.01 18.91 24.24
CA LEU A 189 -12.94 17.59 23.59
C LEU A 189 -11.84 17.57 22.53
N LEU A 190 -11.14 16.44 22.39
CA LEU A 190 -10.13 16.23 21.35
C LEU A 190 -10.22 14.82 20.73
N GLY A 191 -9.75 14.69 19.49
CA GLY A 191 -9.72 13.40 18.81
C GLY A 191 -11.11 12.86 18.51
N ASP A 192 -11.25 11.54 18.59
CA ASP A 192 -12.49 10.83 18.27
C ASP A 192 -13.68 11.22 19.17
N SER A 193 -13.46 11.86 20.31
CA SER A 193 -14.56 12.36 21.15
C SER A 193 -15.35 13.49 20.50
N VAL A 194 -14.80 14.17 19.49
CA VAL A 194 -15.46 15.29 18.79
C VAL A 194 -15.47 15.15 17.27
N HIS A 195 -14.50 14.41 16.69
CA HIS A 195 -14.41 14.26 15.23
C HIS A 195 -14.00 12.86 14.77
N ALA A 196 -14.49 11.83 15.47
CA ALA A 196 -14.40 10.46 14.97
C ALA A 196 -14.87 10.40 13.51
N MET A 197 -14.05 9.78 12.67
CA MET A 197 -14.20 9.79 11.21
C MET A 197 -13.89 8.42 10.61
N GLN A 198 -14.33 8.21 9.38
CA GLN A 198 -14.04 6.98 8.63
C GLN A 198 -12.52 6.82 8.38
N PRO A 199 -11.93 5.60 8.46
CA PRO A 199 -10.49 5.41 8.39
C PRO A 199 -9.85 5.62 7.01
N ASN A 200 -10.63 5.92 5.97
CA ASN A 200 -10.19 5.82 4.57
C ASN A 200 -9.18 6.90 4.13
N MET A 201 -8.93 7.88 4.99
CA MET A 201 -7.84 8.85 4.82
C MET A 201 -6.66 8.61 5.77
N SER A 202 -6.74 7.64 6.68
CA SER A 202 -5.75 7.39 7.74
C SER A 202 -5.42 8.65 8.56
N GLN A 203 -6.42 9.50 8.83
CA GLN A 203 -6.20 10.80 9.48
C GLN A 203 -6.67 10.88 10.94
N GLY A 204 -7.49 9.96 11.46
CA GLY A 204 -8.04 10.09 12.82
C GLY A 204 -6.95 10.26 13.90
N GLY A 205 -5.95 9.38 13.90
CA GLY A 205 -4.80 9.49 14.82
C GLY A 205 -3.95 10.75 14.59
N CYS A 206 -3.70 11.10 13.33
CA CYS A 206 -2.96 12.34 12.99
C CYS A 206 -3.69 13.58 13.51
N MET A 207 -5.01 13.63 13.36
CA MET A 207 -5.84 14.73 13.82
C MET A 207 -5.83 14.85 15.34
N ALA A 208 -5.89 13.73 16.08
CA ALA A 208 -5.77 13.73 17.54
C ALA A 208 -4.40 14.24 18.02
N ILE A 209 -3.31 13.88 17.32
CA ILE A 209 -1.97 14.41 17.64
C ILE A 209 -1.92 15.91 17.37
N GLU A 210 -2.38 16.36 16.19
CA GLU A 210 -2.41 17.77 15.84
C GLU A 210 -3.30 18.59 16.81
N ASP A 211 -4.38 18.01 17.33
CA ASP A 211 -5.22 18.63 18.38
C ASP A 211 -4.47 18.78 19.70
N SER A 212 -3.77 17.73 20.14
CA SER A 212 -3.01 17.77 21.38
C SER A 212 -1.91 18.83 21.35
N TYR A 213 -1.23 18.97 20.19
CA TYR A 213 -0.23 20.01 19.96
C TYR A 213 -0.84 21.40 20.03
N GLN A 214 -1.97 21.61 19.34
CA GLN A 214 -2.66 22.91 19.37
C GLN A 214 -3.14 23.26 20.77
N LEU A 215 -3.72 22.30 21.50
CA LEU A 215 -4.15 22.54 22.88
C LEU A 215 -2.96 22.93 23.76
N ALA A 216 -1.82 22.25 23.65
CA ALA A 216 -0.62 22.59 24.40
C ALA A 216 -0.12 24.01 24.10
N GLU A 217 -0.09 24.43 22.83
CA GLU A 217 0.29 25.81 22.45
C GLU A 217 -0.67 26.85 23.02
N GLU A 218 -1.98 26.59 22.98
CA GLU A 218 -2.97 27.52 23.51
C GLU A 218 -2.94 27.60 25.04
N LEU A 219 -2.69 26.47 25.72
CA LEU A 219 -2.48 26.45 27.16
C LEU A 219 -1.22 27.22 27.57
N ASP A 220 -0.11 27.08 26.85
CA ASP A 220 1.11 27.85 27.12
C ASP A 220 0.89 29.36 26.90
N LYS A 221 0.18 29.75 25.84
CA LYS A 221 -0.20 31.16 25.62
C LYS A 221 -1.10 31.69 26.74
N ALA A 222 -2.14 30.95 27.10
CA ALA A 222 -3.08 31.36 28.13
C ALA A 222 -2.41 31.43 29.51
N TRP A 223 -1.49 30.51 29.80
CA TRP A 223 -0.65 30.54 31.00
C TRP A 223 0.21 31.81 31.05
N ARG A 224 0.95 32.13 29.98
CA ARG A 224 1.78 33.34 29.92
C ARG A 224 0.95 34.61 30.09
N GLN A 225 -0.20 34.69 29.42
CA GLN A 225 -1.13 35.81 29.57
C GLN A 225 -1.65 35.92 31.00
N SER A 226 -2.05 34.82 31.62
CA SER A 226 -2.50 34.77 33.01
C SER A 226 -1.44 35.29 33.99
N VAL A 227 -0.18 34.90 33.78
CA VAL A 227 0.97 35.40 34.57
C VAL A 227 1.18 36.91 34.38
N GLU A 228 1.01 37.43 33.17
CA GLU A 228 1.17 38.86 32.88
C GLU A 228 0.00 39.72 33.37
N SER A 229 -1.24 39.25 33.23
CA SER A 229 -2.46 40.01 33.55
C SER A 229 -2.98 39.80 34.97
N GLY A 230 -2.53 38.73 35.66
CA GLY A 230 -3.09 38.30 36.94
C GLY A 230 -4.52 37.77 36.85
N THR A 231 -5.03 37.47 35.65
CA THR A 231 -6.39 36.95 35.44
C THR A 231 -6.38 35.42 35.28
N PRO A 232 -7.48 34.72 35.62
CA PRO A 232 -7.60 33.28 35.40
C PRO A 232 -7.44 32.88 33.93
N ILE A 233 -6.99 31.65 33.69
CA ILE A 233 -6.76 31.07 32.36
C ILE A 233 -8.10 30.86 31.64
N ASP A 234 -8.29 31.47 30.48
CA ASP A 234 -9.43 31.18 29.57
C ASP A 234 -9.00 30.21 28.47
N VAL A 235 -9.35 28.93 28.62
CA VAL A 235 -8.92 27.83 27.74
C VAL A 235 -9.86 27.67 26.51
N VAL A 236 -11.05 28.27 26.52
CA VAL A 236 -12.20 27.76 25.74
C VAL A 236 -12.26 28.30 24.30
N SER A 237 -11.64 29.45 24.04
CA SER A 237 -11.88 30.22 22.82
C SER A 237 -10.99 29.86 21.61
N SER A 238 -10.02 28.95 21.76
CA SER A 238 -8.85 28.91 20.87
C SER A 238 -8.69 27.68 19.95
N LEU A 239 -9.46 26.60 20.12
CA LEU A 239 -9.37 25.44 19.21
C LEU A 239 -10.03 25.74 17.85
N ARG A 240 -9.24 26.30 16.93
CA ARG A 240 -9.65 26.78 15.59
C ARG A 240 -9.47 25.76 14.46
N ARG A 241 -9.42 24.45 14.76
CA ARG A 241 -9.12 23.41 13.76
C ARG A 241 -10.35 22.87 13.01
N ARG A 242 -11.52 23.43 13.28
CA ARG A 242 -12.85 23.01 12.79
C ARG A 242 -12.92 22.84 11.27
N LEU A 243 -12.34 23.79 10.52
CA LEU A 243 -12.38 23.75 9.05
C LEU A 243 -11.55 22.59 8.48
N ARG A 244 -10.34 22.37 9.00
CA ARG A 244 -9.48 21.26 8.57
C ARG A 244 -10.15 19.91 8.86
N VAL A 245 -10.71 19.77 10.05
CA VAL A 245 -11.43 18.57 10.48
C VAL A 245 -12.61 18.29 9.56
N ALA A 246 -13.46 19.29 9.31
CA ALA A 246 -14.64 19.13 8.46
C ALA A 246 -14.27 18.71 7.02
N ILE A 247 -13.20 19.28 6.46
CA ILE A 247 -12.72 18.93 5.11
C ILE A 247 -12.20 17.50 5.08
N ILE A 248 -11.33 17.10 6.03
CA ILE A 248 -10.79 15.74 6.10
C ILE A 248 -11.91 14.72 6.31
N HIS A 249 -12.87 15.03 7.17
CA HIS A 249 -14.04 14.21 7.42
C HIS A 249 -14.87 13.98 6.15
N ALA A 250 -15.14 15.06 5.39
CA ALA A 250 -15.85 14.97 4.11
C ALA A 250 -15.05 14.15 3.08
N MET A 251 -13.74 14.37 2.98
CA MET A 251 -12.85 13.60 2.10
C MET A 251 -12.84 12.11 2.46
N ALA A 252 -12.84 11.77 3.76
CA ALA A 252 -12.85 10.38 4.22
C ALA A 252 -14.14 9.63 3.80
N ARG A 253 -15.31 10.27 3.95
CA ARG A 253 -16.58 9.72 3.45
C ARG A 253 -16.57 9.55 1.93
N MET A 254 -16.07 10.56 1.21
CA MET A 254 -15.98 10.50 -0.25
C MET A 254 -15.04 9.39 -0.73
N ALA A 255 -13.88 9.20 -0.07
CA ALA A 255 -12.93 8.14 -0.37
C ALA A 255 -13.55 6.75 -0.19
N ALA A 256 -14.43 6.57 0.81
CA ALA A 256 -15.18 5.33 1.00
C ALA A 256 -16.12 4.98 -0.15
N ILE A 257 -16.90 5.98 -0.56
CA ILE A 257 -17.85 5.85 -1.68
C ILE A 257 -17.06 5.56 -2.94
N ALA A 258 -15.98 6.32 -3.18
CA ALA A 258 -15.09 6.08 -4.30
C ALA A 258 -14.55 4.65 -4.28
N ALA A 259 -13.91 4.19 -3.20
CA ALA A 259 -13.34 2.84 -3.10
C ALA A 259 -14.37 1.73 -3.36
N SER A 260 -15.61 1.90 -2.88
CA SER A 260 -16.67 0.88 -2.97
C SER A 260 -17.40 0.85 -4.31
N TYR A 261 -17.37 1.96 -5.06
CA TYR A 261 -18.09 2.12 -6.32
C TYR A 261 -17.15 2.48 -7.49
N TYR A 262 -15.83 2.44 -7.29
CA TYR A 262 -14.84 2.84 -8.28
C TYR A 262 -14.95 2.00 -9.57
N MET A 263 -15.22 0.70 -9.44
CA MET A 263 -15.37 -0.21 -10.58
C MET A 263 -16.59 0.11 -11.47
N SER A 264 -17.67 0.69 -10.91
CA SER A 264 -18.79 1.19 -11.72
C SER A 264 -18.42 2.44 -12.54
N TYR A 265 -17.39 3.18 -12.14
CA TYR A 265 -16.88 4.36 -12.86
C TYR A 265 -15.70 4.04 -13.79
N LEU A 266 -14.94 2.97 -13.51
CA LEU A 266 -13.86 2.48 -14.37
C LEU A 266 -14.29 1.49 -15.45
N ASP A 267 -15.60 1.28 -15.62
CA ASP A 267 -16.12 0.84 -16.91
C ASP A 267 -15.60 -0.59 -17.26
N VAL A 268 -15.38 -1.44 -16.26
CA VAL A 268 -14.86 -2.83 -16.40
C VAL A 268 -16.00 -3.86 -16.51
N GLY A 269 -17.21 -3.42 -16.90
CA GLY A 269 -18.43 -4.24 -16.85
C GLY A 269 -18.83 -4.99 -18.12
N LEU A 270 -18.11 -4.83 -19.25
CA LEU A 270 -18.61 -5.31 -20.55
C LEU A 270 -18.05 -6.65 -21.02
N GLY A 271 -17.04 -7.22 -20.35
CA GLY A 271 -16.48 -8.51 -20.74
C GLY A 271 -16.23 -8.61 -22.27
N PRO A 272 -16.77 -9.62 -22.99
CA PRO A 272 -16.58 -9.80 -24.44
C PRO A 272 -17.06 -8.62 -25.32
N LEU A 273 -17.88 -7.72 -24.77
CA LEU A 273 -18.44 -6.57 -25.49
C LEU A 273 -17.60 -5.29 -25.36
N LEU A 274 -16.35 -5.40 -24.87
CA LEU A 274 -15.43 -4.27 -24.70
C LEU A 274 -15.26 -3.42 -25.98
N PHE A 275 -15.44 -4.02 -27.17
CA PHE A 275 -15.30 -3.34 -28.46
C PHE A 275 -16.29 -2.17 -28.67
N LEU A 276 -17.45 -2.21 -28.01
CA LEU A 276 -18.48 -1.16 -28.10
C LEU A 276 -18.02 0.17 -27.48
N LYS A 277 -17.02 0.16 -26.59
CA LYS A 277 -16.43 1.37 -26.01
C LYS A 277 -15.74 2.28 -27.01
N LYS A 278 -15.27 1.75 -28.14
CA LYS A 278 -14.59 2.55 -29.18
C LYS A 278 -15.50 3.64 -29.77
N PHE A 279 -16.82 3.50 -29.59
CA PHE A 279 -17.83 4.43 -30.07
C PHE A 279 -18.37 5.37 -28.98
N TRP A 280 -17.86 5.29 -27.74
CA TRP A 280 -18.32 6.15 -26.64
C TRP A 280 -17.48 7.41 -26.53
N ILE A 281 -18.13 8.57 -26.67
CA ILE A 281 -17.51 9.87 -26.44
C ILE A 281 -17.48 10.09 -24.91
N PRO A 282 -16.30 10.20 -24.27
CA PRO A 282 -16.25 10.44 -22.83
C PRO A 282 -16.91 11.79 -22.52
N HIS A 283 -17.81 11.80 -21.53
CA HIS A 283 -18.55 13.01 -21.17
C HIS A 283 -17.55 14.12 -20.81
N PRO A 284 -17.64 15.33 -21.40
CA PRO A 284 -16.65 16.40 -21.20
C PRO A 284 -16.44 16.80 -19.73
N ALA A 285 -17.47 16.64 -18.88
CA ALA A 285 -17.37 16.85 -17.44
C ALA A 285 -16.41 15.86 -16.75
N THR A 286 -16.37 14.60 -17.19
CA THR A 286 -15.48 13.56 -16.62
C THR A 286 -14.02 13.83 -16.97
N VAL A 287 -13.76 14.27 -18.20
CA VAL A 287 -12.41 14.65 -18.65
C VAL A 287 -11.93 15.91 -17.92
N GLY A 288 -12.79 16.92 -17.80
CA GLY A 288 -12.49 18.14 -17.05
C GLY A 288 -12.25 17.88 -15.56
N CYS A 289 -13.05 17.03 -14.93
CA CYS A 289 -12.89 16.65 -13.53
C CYS A 289 -11.59 15.87 -13.30
N ARG A 290 -11.24 14.92 -14.18
CA ARG A 290 -9.98 14.17 -14.10
C ARG A 290 -8.75 15.09 -14.22
N PHE A 291 -8.78 16.03 -15.16
CA PHE A 291 -7.72 17.02 -15.32
C PHE A 291 -7.56 17.93 -14.09
N LEU A 292 -8.68 18.41 -13.53
CA LEU A 292 -8.66 19.24 -12.31
C LEU A 292 -8.19 18.45 -11.09
N VAL A 293 -8.59 17.18 -10.96
CA VAL A 293 -8.11 16.29 -9.89
C VAL A 293 -6.61 16.06 -10.03
N ASP A 294 -6.10 15.71 -11.22
CA ASP A 294 -4.66 15.48 -11.43
C ASP A 294 -3.82 16.73 -11.11
N LEU A 295 -4.32 17.92 -11.46
CA LEU A 295 -3.66 19.20 -11.15
C LEU A 295 -3.69 19.51 -9.65
N ALA A 296 -4.84 19.32 -9.01
CA ALA A 296 -5.04 19.61 -7.59
C ALA A 296 -4.47 18.51 -6.66
N MET A 297 -4.24 17.29 -7.15
CA MET A 297 -3.90 16.13 -6.34
C MET A 297 -2.64 16.36 -5.51
N ARG A 298 -1.64 17.04 -6.10
CA ARG A 298 -0.39 17.38 -5.40
C ARG A 298 -0.63 18.30 -4.20
N LEU A 299 -1.48 19.32 -4.37
CA LEU A 299 -1.84 20.26 -3.31
C LEU A 299 -2.70 19.57 -2.25
N ILE A 300 -3.64 18.73 -2.66
CA ILE A 300 -4.50 17.96 -1.77
C ILE A 300 -3.68 16.98 -0.93
N ILE A 301 -2.82 16.16 -1.55
CA ILE A 301 -1.93 15.21 -0.86
C ILE A 301 -1.03 15.95 0.14
N SER A 302 -0.38 17.03 -0.30
CA SER A 302 0.47 17.85 0.57
C SER A 302 -0.30 18.45 1.75
N TRP A 303 -1.52 18.94 1.53
CA TRP A 303 -2.34 19.53 2.58
C TRP A 303 -2.92 18.49 3.55
N VAL A 304 -3.35 17.35 3.03
CA VAL A 304 -3.86 16.21 3.81
C VAL A 304 -2.76 15.65 4.71
N PHE A 305 -1.65 15.19 4.12
CA PHE A 305 -0.57 14.52 4.87
C PHE A 305 0.33 15.51 5.61
N GLY A 306 0.48 16.72 5.08
CA GLY A 306 1.44 17.70 5.58
C GLY A 306 0.85 18.78 6.48
N GLY A 307 -0.42 18.72 6.89
CA GLY A 307 -0.96 19.69 7.84
C GLY A 307 -1.19 21.11 7.28
N GLY A 308 -0.97 21.34 5.98
CA GLY A 308 -1.15 22.65 5.35
C GLY A 308 0.01 23.64 5.50
N SER A 309 1.20 23.23 5.94
CA SER A 309 2.36 24.13 5.97
C SER A 309 2.98 24.28 4.57
N LEU A 310 2.58 25.30 3.83
CA LEU A 310 3.23 25.70 2.57
C LEU A 310 4.68 26.21 2.80
N LYS A 311 5.00 26.64 4.02
CA LYS A 311 6.36 27.02 4.43
C LYS A 311 6.98 25.89 5.24
N PHE A 312 8.04 25.29 4.72
CA PHE A 312 8.80 24.21 5.36
C PHE A 312 9.79 24.70 6.43
N GLU A 313 9.90 26.02 6.61
CA GLU A 313 10.80 26.65 7.58
C GLU A 313 10.26 26.44 9.00
N GLY A 314 11.08 25.85 9.87
CA GLY A 314 10.76 25.66 11.30
C GLY A 314 10.42 24.23 11.73
N ARG A 315 10.23 23.26 10.81
CA ARG A 315 10.10 21.86 11.21
C ARG A 315 11.43 21.29 11.71
N SER A 316 11.35 20.42 12.72
CA SER A 316 12.47 19.56 13.14
C SER A 316 13.05 18.86 11.90
N PRO A 317 14.38 18.77 11.74
CA PRO A 317 15.02 18.17 10.57
C PRO A 317 14.45 16.80 10.19
N CYS A 318 14.14 15.96 11.18
CA CYS A 318 13.58 14.61 11.02
C CYS A 318 12.10 14.56 10.59
N CYS A 319 11.41 15.71 10.52
CA CYS A 319 10.00 15.81 10.11
C CYS A 319 9.82 16.63 8.81
N ARG A 320 10.93 16.99 8.14
CA ARG A 320 10.89 17.74 6.88
C ARG A 320 10.73 16.79 5.70
N LEU A 321 9.74 17.06 4.85
CA LEU A 321 9.63 16.47 3.50
C LEU A 321 10.86 16.77 2.60
N SER A 322 11.76 17.67 3.04
CA SER A 322 13.05 17.91 2.40
C SER A 322 14.11 16.85 2.72
N GLU A 323 13.89 15.99 3.72
CA GLU A 323 14.47 14.64 3.67
C GLU A 323 13.77 13.93 2.51
N LYS A 324 14.28 14.19 1.32
CA LYS A 324 13.92 13.43 0.14
C LYS A 324 14.05 11.97 0.53
N ALA A 325 12.94 11.23 0.46
CA ALA A 325 13.03 9.81 0.14
C ALA A 325 14.02 9.75 -1.02
N ASN A 326 15.14 9.07 -0.80
CA ASN A 326 16.33 9.11 -1.64
C ASN A 326 15.88 9.16 -3.12
N ASP A 327 16.38 10.12 -3.91
CA ASP A 327 16.04 10.26 -5.35
C ASP A 327 16.36 8.97 -6.15
N GLN A 328 16.88 7.95 -5.47
CA GLN A 328 16.86 6.53 -5.82
C GLN A 328 15.55 6.03 -6.41
N PHE A 329 14.37 6.64 -6.29
CA PHE A 329 13.21 6.14 -7.04
C PHE A 329 13.44 6.13 -8.56
N LEU A 330 14.11 7.15 -9.09
CA LEU A 330 14.56 7.17 -10.49
C LEU A 330 15.75 6.23 -10.70
N ARG A 331 16.60 6.03 -9.69
CA ARG A 331 17.77 5.15 -9.72
C ARG A 331 17.46 3.66 -9.54
N TRP A 332 16.32 3.32 -8.93
CA TRP A 332 15.73 1.98 -8.80
C TRP A 332 14.91 1.63 -10.05
N LEU A 333 14.45 2.66 -10.77
CA LEU A 333 14.06 2.52 -12.18
C LEU A 333 15.28 2.35 -13.11
N GLU A 334 16.49 2.70 -12.67
CA GLU A 334 17.75 2.48 -13.41
C GLU A 334 18.50 1.20 -12.99
N ASP A 335 18.32 0.72 -11.75
CA ASP A 335 18.93 -0.51 -11.22
C ASP A 335 18.03 -1.73 -11.53
N ASP A 336 17.92 -2.02 -12.82
CA ASP A 336 17.31 -3.25 -13.35
C ASP A 336 17.81 -4.51 -12.63
N ASP A 337 19.05 -4.48 -12.12
CA ASP A 337 19.69 -5.65 -11.50
C ASP A 337 19.12 -5.96 -10.11
N ALA A 338 18.67 -4.94 -9.36
CA ALA A 338 17.96 -5.14 -8.10
C ALA A 338 16.53 -5.65 -8.32
N LEU A 339 15.83 -5.12 -9.31
CA LEU A 339 14.48 -5.55 -9.69
C LEU A 339 14.48 -7.00 -10.21
N GLU A 340 15.49 -7.41 -10.98
CA GLU A 340 15.63 -8.79 -11.48
C GLU A 340 15.89 -9.81 -10.38
N ARG A 341 16.69 -9.45 -9.36
CA ARG A 341 16.97 -10.32 -8.20
C ARG A 341 15.71 -10.61 -7.39
N SER A 342 14.71 -9.73 -7.41
CA SER A 342 13.44 -9.91 -6.70
C SER A 342 12.37 -10.64 -7.53
N ILE A 343 12.61 -10.99 -8.80
CA ILE A 343 11.61 -11.69 -9.63
C ILE A 343 11.54 -13.17 -9.25
N ASN A 344 10.47 -13.56 -8.55
CA ASN A 344 10.10 -14.97 -8.34
C ASN A 344 9.22 -15.50 -9.49
N GLY A 345 9.82 -16.31 -10.35
CA GLY A 345 9.18 -16.99 -11.50
C GLY A 345 10.19 -17.80 -12.33
N ASP A 346 9.71 -18.76 -13.11
CA ASP A 346 10.54 -19.60 -13.96
C ASP A 346 10.98 -18.86 -15.21
N TRP A 347 12.24 -19.02 -15.61
CA TRP A 347 12.83 -18.33 -16.75
C TRP A 347 12.75 -19.19 -18.00
N PHE A 348 12.29 -18.60 -19.10
CA PHE A 348 12.13 -19.29 -20.37
C PHE A 348 12.76 -18.50 -21.53
N LEU A 349 13.37 -19.22 -22.47
CA LEU A 349 13.67 -18.71 -23.80
C LEU A 349 12.55 -19.13 -24.75
N LEU A 350 11.75 -18.17 -25.19
CA LEU A 350 10.64 -18.39 -26.12
C LEU A 350 11.11 -18.14 -27.56
N PRO A 351 10.79 -19.02 -28.52
CA PRO A 351 11.07 -18.74 -29.93
C PRO A 351 10.54 -17.36 -30.36
N PHE A 352 11.35 -16.59 -31.07
CA PHE A 352 11.02 -15.21 -31.43
C PHE A 352 11.36 -14.92 -32.90
N GLY A 353 10.36 -14.51 -33.67
CA GLY A 353 10.47 -14.19 -35.11
C GLY A 353 9.90 -15.29 -36.02
N ASN A 354 9.41 -14.89 -37.20
CA ASN A 354 8.71 -15.78 -38.16
C ASN A 354 9.62 -16.85 -38.80
N GLU A 355 10.94 -16.69 -38.72
CA GLU A 355 11.94 -17.59 -39.30
C GLU A 355 12.58 -18.52 -38.26
N ALA A 356 12.13 -18.48 -37.00
CA ALA A 356 12.65 -19.34 -35.94
C ALA A 356 12.33 -20.81 -36.27
N ALA A 357 13.36 -21.63 -36.47
CA ALA A 357 13.23 -23.05 -36.83
C ALA A 357 12.82 -23.95 -35.64
N VAL A 358 12.58 -23.37 -34.47
CA VAL A 358 12.41 -24.06 -33.19
C VAL A 358 11.05 -23.69 -32.61
N SER A 359 10.22 -24.71 -32.34
CA SER A 359 8.83 -24.52 -31.90
C SER A 359 8.63 -24.58 -30.39
N GLU A 360 9.63 -25.05 -29.63
CA GLU A 360 9.46 -25.31 -28.19
C GLU A 360 10.19 -24.28 -27.30
N PRO A 361 9.50 -23.78 -26.26
CA PRO A 361 10.08 -23.00 -25.18
C PRO A 361 11.15 -23.77 -24.39
N ILE A 362 12.25 -23.10 -24.09
CA ILE A 362 13.36 -23.65 -23.30
C ILE A 362 13.25 -23.14 -21.87
N HIS A 363 13.21 -24.04 -20.88
CA HIS A 363 13.26 -23.68 -19.47
C HIS A 363 14.71 -23.55 -18.97
N LEU A 364 14.98 -22.50 -18.18
CA LEU A 364 16.29 -22.20 -17.60
C LEU A 364 16.30 -22.50 -16.09
N SER A 365 17.22 -23.36 -15.67
CA SER A 365 17.38 -23.72 -14.25
C SER A 365 18.16 -22.64 -13.49
N ARG A 366 17.73 -22.33 -12.26
CA ARG A 366 18.44 -21.44 -11.32
C ARG A 366 19.43 -22.20 -10.41
N ASP A 367 19.78 -23.43 -10.76
CA ASP A 367 20.77 -24.21 -10.01
C ASP A 367 22.18 -23.79 -10.46
N GLU A 368 22.98 -23.25 -9.53
CA GLU A 368 24.35 -22.79 -9.81
C GLU A 368 25.29 -23.94 -10.21
N ASN A 369 24.93 -25.18 -9.89
CA ASN A 369 25.69 -26.37 -10.27
C ASN A 369 25.20 -26.98 -11.59
N ARG A 370 24.22 -26.35 -12.26
CA ARG A 370 23.58 -26.91 -13.45
C ARG A 370 23.65 -26.00 -14.67
N ASP A 371 24.69 -26.20 -15.48
CA ASP A 371 24.87 -25.47 -16.72
C ASP A 371 23.96 -26.00 -17.85
N CYS A 372 23.46 -25.08 -18.67
CA CYS A 372 22.70 -25.39 -19.88
C CYS A 372 23.58 -25.16 -21.12
N ILE A 373 23.84 -26.20 -21.91
CA ILE A 373 24.60 -26.08 -23.16
C ILE A 373 23.66 -26.08 -24.37
N ILE A 374 23.88 -25.15 -25.29
CA ILE A 374 23.16 -25.00 -26.54
C ILE A 374 24.07 -25.43 -27.69
N GLY A 375 23.63 -26.38 -28.51
CA GLY A 375 24.43 -26.93 -29.61
C GLY A 375 23.59 -27.60 -30.71
N SER A 376 24.23 -27.96 -31.82
CA SER A 376 23.56 -28.62 -32.96
C SER A 376 23.48 -30.15 -32.85
N GLU A 377 24.29 -30.78 -31.98
CA GLU A 377 24.37 -32.23 -31.80
C GLU A 377 24.09 -32.64 -30.35
N LYS A 378 23.70 -33.90 -30.13
CA LYS A 378 23.58 -34.49 -28.79
C LYS A 378 24.96 -34.96 -28.31
N GLN A 379 25.57 -34.25 -27.35
CA GLN A 379 26.75 -34.72 -26.61
C GLN A 379 26.34 -35.54 -25.38
N GLU A 380 27.21 -36.42 -24.90
CA GLU A 380 26.98 -37.23 -23.68
C GLU A 380 26.81 -36.34 -22.45
N ASN A 381 25.76 -36.60 -21.65
CA ASN A 381 25.44 -35.83 -20.46
C ASN A 381 26.54 -36.00 -19.41
N SER A 382 27.32 -34.94 -19.17
CA SER A 382 28.16 -34.83 -17.97
C SER A 382 27.26 -34.59 -16.73
N PRO A 383 27.64 -35.05 -15.52
CA PRO A 383 26.87 -34.80 -14.30
C PRO A 383 26.70 -33.28 -14.10
N GLY A 384 25.46 -32.80 -14.01
CA GLY A 384 25.18 -31.37 -13.82
C GLY A 384 25.10 -30.54 -15.11
N THR A 385 25.11 -31.12 -16.30
CA THR A 385 24.84 -30.38 -17.54
C THR A 385 23.62 -30.95 -18.26
N TYR A 386 22.71 -30.09 -18.70
CA TYR A 386 21.63 -30.49 -19.61
C TYR A 386 21.76 -29.77 -20.95
N LEU A 387 21.52 -30.52 -22.02
CA LEU A 387 21.83 -30.12 -23.38
C LEU A 387 20.56 -29.79 -24.15
N ILE A 388 20.60 -28.68 -24.89
CA ILE A 388 19.53 -28.23 -25.76
C ILE A 388 20.03 -28.25 -27.20
N THR A 389 19.40 -29.12 -28.00
CA THR A 389 19.75 -29.30 -29.40
C THR A 389 18.93 -28.36 -30.28
N LEU A 390 19.58 -27.40 -30.94
CA LEU A 390 18.96 -26.50 -31.91
C LEU A 390 19.36 -26.90 -33.34
N ARG A 391 18.37 -27.30 -34.14
CA ARG A 391 18.57 -27.65 -35.55
C ARG A 391 18.59 -26.37 -36.42
N SER A 392 19.71 -25.67 -36.42
CA SER A 392 19.95 -24.53 -37.31
C SER A 392 21.34 -24.62 -37.95
N PRO A 393 21.47 -24.30 -39.25
CA PRO A 393 22.74 -24.43 -39.99
C PRO A 393 23.86 -23.52 -39.45
N GLN A 394 23.54 -22.48 -38.68
CA GLN A 394 24.50 -21.58 -38.06
C GLN A 394 24.76 -21.86 -36.57
N VAL A 395 24.14 -22.90 -36.00
CA VAL A 395 24.44 -23.36 -34.64
C VAL A 395 25.60 -24.37 -34.71
N SER A 396 26.59 -24.22 -33.82
CA SER A 396 27.78 -25.09 -33.75
C SER A 396 27.53 -26.25 -32.79
N ASN A 397 28.33 -27.32 -32.86
CA ASN A 397 28.13 -28.54 -32.06
C ASN A 397 28.07 -28.25 -30.55
N ALA A 398 28.92 -27.34 -30.07
CA ALA A 398 28.75 -26.64 -28.80
C ALA A 398 28.80 -25.13 -29.10
N HIS A 399 27.64 -24.46 -29.11
CA HIS A 399 27.53 -23.07 -29.56
C HIS A 399 27.65 -22.10 -28.39
N ALA A 400 26.84 -22.27 -27.35
CA ALA A 400 26.83 -21.38 -26.20
C ALA A 400 26.48 -22.10 -24.91
N ARG A 401 26.88 -21.52 -23.78
CA ARG A 401 26.58 -21.99 -22.43
C ARG A 401 25.80 -20.94 -21.67
N ILE A 402 24.71 -21.35 -21.03
CA ILE A 402 23.94 -20.55 -20.08
C ILE A 402 24.21 -21.08 -18.68
N SER A 403 24.63 -20.20 -17.78
CA SER A 403 24.90 -20.51 -16.37
C SER A 403 24.19 -19.52 -15.46
N TYR A 404 23.71 -19.97 -14.31
CA TYR A 404 23.17 -19.11 -13.25
C TYR A 404 24.23 -18.93 -12.16
N LYS A 405 24.61 -17.69 -11.86
CA LYS A 405 25.62 -17.37 -10.83
C LYS A 405 25.28 -16.06 -10.14
N VAL A 406 25.43 -15.99 -8.83
CA VAL A 406 25.27 -14.73 -8.05
C VAL A 406 23.92 -14.07 -8.33
N GLY A 407 22.87 -14.88 -8.42
CA GLY A 407 21.50 -14.38 -8.63
C GLY A 407 21.13 -14.01 -10.07
N ALA A 408 22.01 -14.19 -11.07
CA ALA A 408 21.77 -13.76 -12.45
C ALA A 408 22.17 -14.82 -13.50
N PHE A 409 21.54 -14.74 -14.68
CA PHE A 409 21.88 -15.58 -15.83
C PHE A 409 22.96 -14.96 -16.71
N PHE A 410 23.90 -15.80 -17.12
CA PHE A 410 25.01 -15.43 -17.99
C PHE A 410 25.05 -16.35 -19.21
N LEU A 411 25.33 -15.76 -20.36
CA LEU A 411 25.51 -16.43 -21.64
C LEU A 411 26.97 -16.32 -22.08
N THR A 412 27.58 -17.45 -22.42
CA THR A 412 28.98 -17.54 -22.85
C THR A 412 29.03 -18.21 -24.22
N ASP A 413 29.60 -17.54 -25.22
CA ASP A 413 29.84 -18.13 -26.54
C ASP A 413 31.03 -19.10 -26.47
N LEU A 414 30.82 -20.37 -26.84
CA LEU A 414 31.84 -21.44 -26.78
C LEU A 414 32.66 -21.50 -28.09
N GLN A 415 33.12 -20.34 -28.56
CA GLN A 415 33.83 -20.18 -29.83
C GLN A 415 32.98 -20.64 -31.04
N SER A 416 31.72 -20.23 -31.06
CA SER A 416 30.84 -20.58 -32.15
C SER A 416 31.30 -19.95 -33.47
N LYS A 417 31.14 -20.69 -34.58
CA LYS A 417 31.59 -20.23 -35.90
C LYS A 417 30.88 -18.96 -36.36
N TYR A 418 29.59 -18.84 -36.05
CA TYR A 418 28.72 -17.74 -36.51
C TYR A 418 28.41 -16.70 -35.43
N GLY A 419 28.84 -16.93 -34.19
CA GLY A 419 28.69 -16.01 -33.07
C GLY A 419 27.33 -16.05 -32.39
N THR A 420 27.33 -15.74 -31.10
CA THR A 420 26.14 -15.49 -30.29
C THR A 420 25.89 -13.99 -30.15
N TYR A 421 24.63 -13.55 -30.30
CA TYR A 421 24.25 -12.13 -30.22
C TYR A 421 23.16 -11.91 -29.18
N ILE A 422 23.21 -10.75 -28.50
CA ILE A 422 22.13 -10.26 -27.65
C ILE A 422 21.61 -8.95 -28.23
N ILE A 423 20.29 -8.82 -28.28
CA ILE A 423 19.58 -7.58 -28.57
C ILE A 423 18.93 -7.12 -27.26
N ASN A 424 19.37 -5.97 -26.78
CA ASN A 424 18.80 -5.36 -25.57
C ASN A 424 17.44 -4.72 -25.86
N ASN A 425 16.74 -4.29 -24.80
CA ASN A 425 15.41 -3.68 -24.89
C ASN A 425 15.39 -2.41 -25.75
N ASP A 426 16.52 -1.69 -25.86
CA ASP A 426 16.69 -0.53 -26.74
C ASP A 426 16.87 -0.89 -28.24
N GLY A 427 16.76 -2.17 -28.60
CA GLY A 427 16.95 -2.67 -29.96
C GLY A 427 18.41 -2.74 -30.42
N ARG A 428 19.37 -2.44 -29.54
CA ARG A 428 20.81 -2.54 -29.84
C ARG A 428 21.28 -3.99 -29.85
N ARG A 429 21.79 -4.44 -30.99
CA ARG A 429 22.36 -5.77 -31.21
C ARG A 429 23.88 -5.76 -31.01
N TYR A 430 24.40 -6.64 -30.18
CA TYR A 430 25.86 -6.82 -29.99
C TYR A 430 26.24 -8.29 -29.94
N ARG A 431 27.47 -8.59 -30.37
CA ARG A 431 28.05 -9.94 -30.38
C ARG A 431 28.78 -10.21 -29.07
N ILE A 432 28.54 -11.36 -28.45
CA ILE A 432 29.27 -11.82 -27.28
C ILE A 432 30.69 -12.22 -27.72
N ARG A 433 31.70 -11.80 -26.96
CA ARG A 433 33.08 -12.22 -27.22
C ARG A 433 33.24 -13.72 -26.89
N PRO A 434 33.91 -14.52 -27.73
CA PRO A 434 34.16 -15.93 -27.44
C PRO A 434 34.79 -16.12 -26.07
N ASN A 435 34.34 -17.12 -25.32
CA ASN A 435 34.75 -17.45 -23.95
C ASN A 435 34.54 -16.33 -22.90
N SER A 436 33.83 -15.26 -23.25
CA SER A 436 33.42 -14.22 -22.30
C SER A 436 31.96 -14.43 -21.92
N SER A 437 31.68 -14.44 -20.62
CA SER A 437 30.32 -14.44 -20.12
C SER A 437 29.72 -13.03 -20.25
N ALA A 438 28.53 -12.94 -20.84
CA ALA A 438 27.73 -11.73 -20.90
C ALA A 438 26.40 -11.98 -20.18
N ARG A 439 25.99 -11.05 -19.33
CA ARG A 439 24.68 -11.11 -18.67
C ARG A 439 23.57 -10.83 -19.68
N PHE A 440 22.44 -11.52 -19.54
CA PHE A 440 21.21 -11.21 -20.27
C PHE A 440 20.04 -10.99 -19.31
N ARG A 441 19.08 -10.17 -19.74
CA ARG A 441 17.95 -9.66 -18.95
C ARG A 441 16.59 -10.15 -19.49
N PRO A 442 15.49 -10.08 -18.71
CA PRO A 442 14.14 -10.28 -19.24
C PRO A 442 13.88 -9.35 -20.43
N SER A 443 13.14 -9.85 -21.41
CA SER A 443 12.82 -9.18 -22.68
C SER A 443 13.99 -9.05 -23.68
N ASN A 444 15.22 -9.38 -23.30
CA ASN A 444 16.32 -9.50 -24.28
C ASN A 444 16.00 -10.57 -25.31
N ILE A 445 16.53 -10.37 -26.52
CA ILE A 445 16.47 -11.36 -27.60
C ILE A 445 17.87 -11.92 -27.79
N ILE A 446 18.00 -13.25 -27.79
CA ILE A 446 19.25 -13.97 -27.97
C ILE A 446 19.20 -14.65 -29.33
N GLU A 447 20.24 -14.45 -30.15
CA GLU A 447 20.41 -15.10 -31.44
C GLU A 447 21.63 -16.02 -31.40
N PHE A 448 21.44 -17.30 -31.74
CA PHE A 448 22.51 -18.27 -31.91
C PHE A 448 22.85 -18.39 -33.40
N GLY A 449 23.85 -17.64 -33.85
CA GLY A 449 24.12 -17.42 -35.27
C GLY A 449 23.56 -16.09 -35.80
N SER A 450 23.84 -15.80 -37.07
CA SER A 450 23.53 -14.52 -37.73
C SER A 450 22.30 -14.55 -38.62
N ASP A 451 21.74 -15.74 -38.88
CA ASP A 451 20.62 -15.96 -39.81
C ASP A 451 19.23 -15.81 -39.17
N LYS A 452 19.16 -15.41 -37.89
CA LYS A 452 17.92 -15.23 -37.11
C LYS A 452 17.03 -16.49 -36.97
N LYS A 453 17.49 -17.66 -37.41
CA LYS A 453 16.70 -18.91 -37.35
C LYS A 453 16.70 -19.57 -35.97
N ALA A 454 17.65 -19.21 -35.11
CA ALA A 454 17.73 -19.64 -33.72
C ALA A 454 17.66 -18.43 -32.79
N THR A 455 16.51 -17.74 -32.83
CA THR A 455 16.26 -16.50 -32.09
C THR A 455 15.23 -16.73 -30.99
N PHE A 456 15.55 -16.28 -29.77
CA PHE A 456 14.70 -16.47 -28.61
C PHE A 456 14.53 -15.18 -27.80
N ARG A 457 13.33 -14.93 -27.31
CA ARG A 457 13.05 -13.86 -26.34
C ARG A 457 13.05 -14.43 -24.92
N VAL A 458 13.77 -13.77 -24.02
CA VAL A 458 13.82 -14.10 -22.60
C VAL A 458 12.52 -13.65 -21.93
N LYS A 459 11.79 -14.55 -21.28
CA LYS A 459 10.62 -14.24 -20.46
C LYS A 459 10.70 -14.90 -19.09
N VAL A 460 10.08 -14.27 -18.09
CA VAL A 460 9.89 -14.84 -16.75
C VAL A 460 8.41 -15.04 -16.52
N MET A 461 7.99 -16.26 -16.17
CA MET A 461 6.57 -16.66 -16.08
C MET A 461 6.36 -17.59 -14.88
N ARG A 462 5.15 -17.60 -14.29
CA ARG A 462 4.80 -18.48 -13.16
C ARG A 462 4.29 -19.87 -13.58
N SER A 463 4.06 -20.09 -14.87
CA SER A 463 3.55 -21.34 -15.43
C SER A 463 4.17 -21.58 -16.82
N PRO A 464 4.42 -22.84 -17.23
CA PRO A 464 5.01 -23.13 -18.53
C PRO A 464 4.08 -22.64 -19.66
N PRO A 465 4.66 -22.10 -20.75
CA PRO A 465 3.90 -21.60 -21.90
C PRO A 465 3.15 -22.75 -22.58
N LYS A 466 1.87 -22.53 -22.91
CA LYS A 466 1.11 -23.42 -23.82
C LYS A 466 1.73 -23.36 -25.23
N PRO A 467 1.82 -24.46 -25.98
CA PRO A 467 2.34 -24.43 -27.35
C PRO A 467 1.51 -23.47 -28.21
N ALA A 468 2.16 -22.52 -28.87
CA ALA A 468 1.50 -21.42 -29.57
C ALA A 468 0.96 -21.86 -30.94
N GLU A 469 -0.34 -21.65 -31.18
CA GLU A 469 -0.89 -21.45 -32.53
C GLU A 469 -0.36 -20.11 -33.08
N LYS A 470 -0.04 -20.06 -34.37
CA LYS A 470 0.58 -18.92 -35.04
C LYS A 470 -0.32 -17.67 -34.97
N GLU A 471 0.02 -16.70 -34.14
CA GLU A 471 -0.57 -15.35 -34.20
C GLU A 471 0.12 -14.53 -35.31
N GLU A 472 -0.64 -14.21 -36.35
CA GLU A 472 -0.27 -13.25 -37.39
C GLU A 472 -0.26 -11.82 -36.86
N ASN A 473 0.83 -11.11 -37.18
CA ASN A 473 0.97 -9.65 -37.28
C ASN A 473 -0.25 -8.79 -36.89
N GLN A 474 -0.19 -8.19 -35.70
CA GLN A 474 -0.69 -6.83 -35.53
C GLN A 474 0.36 -5.94 -34.86
N ALA A 475 0.86 -5.01 -35.68
CA ALA A 475 1.87 -4.04 -35.34
C ALA A 475 1.47 -3.18 -34.13
N CYS A 476 2.43 -2.99 -33.23
CA CYS A 476 2.46 -1.87 -32.29
C CYS A 476 2.15 -0.56 -33.02
N ARG A 477 1.05 0.08 -32.63
CA ARG A 477 0.98 1.55 -32.65
C ARG A 477 1.02 2.03 -31.20
N ILE A 478 2.09 2.76 -30.94
CA ILE A 478 2.32 3.59 -29.77
C ILE A 478 1.10 4.51 -29.58
N TYR A 479 0.49 4.47 -28.40
CA TYR A 479 0.13 5.61 -27.55
C TYR A 479 -0.15 5.13 -26.13
#